data_AF-A0A351SBL3-F1
#
_entry.id   AF-A0A351SBL3-F1
#
_cell.length_a   1.000
_cell.length_b   1.000
_cell.length_c   1.000
_cell.angle_alpha   90.00
_cell.angle_beta   90.00
_cell.angle_gamma   90.00
#
_symmetry.space_group_name_H-M   'P 1'
#
loop_
_entity.id
_entity.type
_entity.pdbx_description
1 polymer ?
#
loop_
_entity_poly.entity_id
_entity_poly.type
_entity_poly.pdbx_seq_one_letter_code
_entity_poly.pdbx_strand_id
1 'polypeptide(L)' 'AAAAVMRALASHVTVHSDHLVDTCGTGGDASGTFNISTASALVAAAAGAHVAKHGNRSVSSQS' A
#
# COMPACT_ATOMS: atom_id res chain seq x y z
N ALA A 1 -17.16 2.60 -9.42
CA ALA A 1 -17.81 1.29 -9.67
C ALA A 1 -16.82 0.12 -9.53
N ALA A 2 -15.77 0.04 -10.36
CA ALA A 2 -14.82 -1.08 -10.34
C ALA A 2 -14.15 -1.33 -8.98
N ALA A 3 -13.62 -0.28 -8.32
CA ALA A 3 -12.97 -0.42 -7.02
C ALA A 3 -13.88 -0.99 -5.92
N ALA A 4 -15.17 -0.63 -5.92
CA ALA A 4 -16.13 -1.15 -4.94
C ALA A 4 -16.38 -2.65 -5.14
N VAL A 5 -16.48 -3.10 -6.39
CA VAL A 5 -16.65 -4.52 -6.73
C VAL A 5 -15.38 -5.31 -6.37
N MET A 6 -14.20 -4.80 -6.74
CA MET A 6 -12.92 -5.45 -6.37
C MET A 6 -12.80 -5.58 -4.85
N ARG A 7 -13.19 -4.55 -4.09
CA ARG A 7 -13.19 -4.60 -2.62
C ARG A 7 -14.17 -5.61 -2.04
N ALA A 8 -15.35 -5.77 -2.64
CA ALA A 8 -16.34 -6.75 -2.20
C ALA A 8 -15.92 -8.21 -2.48
N LEU A 9 -15.05 -8.41 -3.47
CA LEU A 9 -14.53 -9.73 -3.86
C LEU A 9 -13.18 -10.07 -3.20
N ALA A 10 -12.50 -9.09 -2.59
CA ALA A 10 -11.22 -9.31 -1.93
C ALA A 10 -11.37 -10.04 -0.60
N SER A 11 -10.37 -10.83 -0.22
CA SER A 11 -10.29 -11.39 1.14
C SER A 11 -10.19 -10.25 2.16
N HIS A 12 -11.12 -10.22 3.11
CA HIS A 12 -11.16 -9.18 4.14
C HIS A 12 -10.13 -9.45 5.24
N VAL A 13 -9.46 -8.38 5.68
CA VAL A 13 -8.59 -8.38 6.85
C VAL A 13 -9.28 -7.56 7.94
N THR A 14 -9.61 -8.21 9.06
CA THR A 14 -10.18 -7.53 10.24
C THR A 14 -9.06 -6.81 10.98
N VAL A 15 -9.24 -5.52 11.26
CA VAL A 15 -8.27 -4.71 12.00
C VAL A 15 -8.98 -3.97 13.14
N HIS A 16 -8.39 -3.99 14.33
CA HIS A 16 -8.90 -3.29 15.52
C HIS A 16 -8.12 -2.00 15.74
N SER A 17 -8.31 -1.06 14.82
CA SER A 17 -7.64 0.23 14.80
C SER A 17 -8.51 1.26 14.11
N ASP A 18 -8.62 2.43 14.71
CA ASP A 18 -9.13 3.60 14.02
C ASP A 18 -8.03 4.20 13.14
N HIS A 19 -8.41 4.85 12.03
CA HIS A 19 -7.51 5.62 11.15
C HIS A 19 -6.26 4.87 10.59
N LEU A 20 -6.50 3.89 9.71
CA LEU A 20 -5.42 3.23 8.97
C LEU A 20 -4.86 4.11 7.84
N VAL A 21 -3.54 4.05 7.65
CA VAL A 21 -2.82 4.72 6.58
C VAL A 21 -2.33 3.70 5.55
N ASP A 22 -2.58 3.98 4.27
CA ASP A 22 -1.95 3.31 3.13
C ASP A 22 -1.13 4.33 2.33
N THR A 23 0.09 3.96 1.99
CA THR A 23 1.03 4.79 1.21
C THR A 23 1.20 4.27 -0.22
N CYS A 24 0.35 3.33 -0.68
CA CYS A 24 0.50 2.75 -2.02
C CYS A 24 0.45 3.80 -3.13
N GLY A 25 1.19 3.52 -4.19
CA GLY A 25 1.12 4.28 -5.44
C GLY A 25 0.58 3.37 -6.54
N THR A 26 0.10 3.97 -7.63
CA THR A 26 -0.35 3.22 -8.81
C THR A 26 0.81 2.51 -9.53
N GLY A 27 2.04 3.00 -9.33
CA GLY A 27 3.19 2.61 -10.14
C GLY A 27 3.13 3.17 -11.56
N GLY A 28 4.09 2.78 -12.40
CA GLY A 28 4.11 3.12 -13.83
C GLY A 28 4.69 4.49 -14.18
N ASP A 29 5.35 5.18 -13.24
CA ASP A 29 5.99 6.48 -13.48
C ASP A 29 7.38 6.37 -14.14
N ALA A 30 7.87 5.14 -14.36
CA ALA A 30 9.21 4.81 -14.91
C ALA A 30 10.39 5.48 -14.17
N SER A 31 10.17 5.93 -12.93
CA SER A 31 11.17 6.69 -12.16
C SER A 31 12.36 5.86 -11.69
N GLY A 32 12.23 4.53 -11.72
CA GLY A 32 13.29 3.61 -11.29
C GLY A 32 13.68 3.79 -9.81
N THR A 33 12.83 4.46 -9.01
CA THR A 33 13.11 4.64 -7.59
C THR A 33 13.06 3.30 -6.87
N PHE A 34 13.81 3.19 -5.78
CA PHE A 34 13.62 2.10 -4.82
C PHE A 34 12.20 2.15 -4.22
N ASN A 35 11.84 1.17 -3.38
CA ASN A 35 10.53 1.06 -2.73
C ASN A 35 10.26 2.18 -1.69
N ILE A 36 10.26 3.44 -2.12
CA ILE A 36 10.07 4.65 -1.29
C ILE A 36 8.79 4.52 -0.49
N SER A 37 7.67 4.16 -1.13
CA SER A 37 6.39 4.05 -0.44
C SER A 37 6.37 3.00 0.67
N THR A 38 7.16 1.92 0.53
CA THR A 38 7.33 0.89 1.58
C THR A 38 8.20 1.43 2.72
N ALA A 39 9.30 2.12 2.40
CA ALA A 39 10.12 2.77 3.42
C ALA A 39 9.30 3.81 4.22
N SER A 40 8.50 4.63 3.53
CA SER A 40 7.59 5.60 4.17
C SER A 40 6.57 4.93 5.10
N ALA A 41 6.01 3.78 4.72
CA ALA A 41 5.09 3.02 5.56
C ALA A 41 5.75 2.55 6.86
N LEU A 42 6.98 2.04 6.78
CA LEU A 42 7.73 1.61 7.96
C LEU A 42 8.07 2.79 8.89
N VAL A 43 8.49 3.93 8.32
CA VAL A 43 8.78 5.14 9.10
C VAL A 43 7.52 5.68 9.77
N ALA A 44 6.39 5.72 9.05
CA ALA A 44 5.11 6.16 9.63
C ALA A 44 4.67 5.25 10.79
N ALA A 45 4.80 3.93 10.63
CA ALA A 45 4.51 2.98 11.70
C ALA A 45 5.42 3.18 12.91
N ALA A 46 6.72 3.40 12.68
CA ALA A 46 7.68 3.72 13.76
C ALA A 46 7.35 5.04 14.47
N ALA A 47 6.72 5.99 13.78
CA ALA A 47 6.23 7.24 14.35
C ALA A 47 4.87 7.13 15.06
N GLY A 48 4.28 5.93 15.13
CA GLY A 48 3.03 5.65 15.84
C GLY A 48 1.77 5.63 14.96
N ALA A 49 1.90 5.73 13.63
CA ALA A 49 0.76 5.56 12.74
C ALA A 49 0.35 4.09 12.63
N HIS A 50 -0.94 3.83 12.48
CA HIS A 50 -1.45 2.50 12.22
C HIS A 50 -1.46 2.28 10.71
N VAL A 51 -0.57 1.42 10.20
CA VAL A 51 -0.30 1.30 8.76
C VAL A 51 -0.77 -0.04 8.22
N ALA A 52 -1.59 -0.01 7.17
CA ALA A 52 -1.97 -1.17 6.37
C ALA A 52 -1.70 -0.86 4.91
N LYS A 53 -0.54 -1.29 4.42
CA LYS A 53 -0.08 -0.96 3.07
C LYS A 53 -0.51 -2.01 2.05
N HIS A 54 -1.15 -1.58 0.96
CA HIS A 54 -1.31 -2.44 -0.21
C HIS A 54 -0.05 -2.38 -1.09
N GLY A 55 0.35 -3.53 -1.64
CA GLY A 55 1.54 -3.64 -2.48
C GLY A 55 1.48 -4.87 -3.39
N ASN A 56 2.24 -4.81 -4.47
CA ASN A 56 2.42 -5.90 -5.42
C ASN A 56 3.88 -5.95 -5.90
N ARG A 57 4.28 -7.03 -6.58
CA ARG A 57 5.55 -7.07 -7.31
C ARG A 57 5.56 -6.03 -8.41
N SER A 58 6.75 -5.53 -8.75
CA SER A 58 6.86 -4.49 -9.76
C SER A 58 6.38 -4.99 -11.13
N VAL A 59 5.56 -4.18 -11.79
CA VAL A 59 5.10 -4.44 -13.17
C VAL A 59 6.08 -3.90 -14.22
N SER A 60 7.06 -3.07 -13.82
CA SER A 60 7.98 -2.37 -14.74
C SER A 60 9.41 -2.18 -14.20
N SER A 61 9.82 -2.81 -13.11
CA SER A 61 11.20 -2.77 -12.58
C SER A 61 11.65 -4.13 -12.05
N GLN A 62 12.97 -4.35 -12.01
CA GLN A 62 13.59 -5.60 -11.56
C GLN A 62 13.60 -5.70 -10.02
N SER A 63 12.46 -6.06 -9.44
CA SER A 63 12.36 -6.66 -8.09
C SER A 63 10.98 -7.26 -7.86
#